data_AF-A0AAW2C2W0-F1
#
_entry.id   AF-A0AAW2C2W0-F1
#
_cell.length_a   1.000
_cell.length_b   1.000
_cell.length_c   1.000
_cell.angle_alpha   90.00
_cell.angle_beta   90.00
_cell.angle_gamma   90.00
#
_symmetry.space_group_name_H-M   'P 1'
#
loop_
_entity.id
_entity.type
_entity.pdbx_description
1 polymer ?
#
loop_
_entity_poly.entity_id
_entity_poly.type
_entity_poly.pdbx_seq_one_letter_code
_entity_poly.pdbx_strand_id
1 'polypeptide(L)'
;MLPSQEDMMEDVEAFYSSLEASSTPKPYTHCVGNNLVEYKNWLAGQCGGLAYEEWRISMCCAAFKSRVTQPMSYRDDWEDQHLVLQAHEDFIKQTSNEVRDRCVSQ
;
A
#
# COMPACT_ATOMS: atom_id res chain seq x y z
N MET A 1 -18.33 12.04 -6.46
CA MET A 1 -18.48 12.51 -7.86
C MET A 1 -17.09 12.43 -8.49
N LEU A 2 -16.96 11.90 -9.70
CA LEU A 2 -15.66 11.88 -10.40
C LEU A 2 -15.42 13.25 -11.09
N PRO A 3 -14.15 13.59 -11.41
CA PRO A 3 -13.84 14.79 -12.19
C PRO A 3 -14.46 14.75 -13.58
N SER A 4 -14.42 15.89 -14.29
CA SER A 4 -14.83 15.93 -15.70
C SER A 4 -13.82 15.18 -16.58
N GLN A 5 -14.19 14.91 -17.83
CA GLN A 5 -13.28 14.28 -18.78
C GLN A 5 -12.04 15.13 -19.07
N GLU A 6 -12.20 16.46 -19.10
CA GLU A 6 -11.11 17.42 -19.31
C GLU A 6 -10.12 17.33 -18.15
N ASP A 7 -10.60 17.43 -16.91
CA ASP A 7 -9.76 17.32 -15.70
C ASP A 7 -9.00 15.97 -15.65
N MET A 8 -9.66 14.87 -16.00
CA MET A 8 -9.03 13.55 -16.04
C MET A 8 -7.94 13.46 -17.11
N MET A 9 -8.12 14.12 -18.26
CA MET A 9 -7.12 14.16 -19.31
C MET A 9 -5.91 14.99 -18.89
N GLU A 10 -6.14 16.16 -18.29
CA GLU A 10 -5.08 17.04 -17.78
C GLU A 10 -4.21 16.31 -16.74
N ASP A 11 -4.81 15.56 -15.81
CA ASP A 11 -4.08 14.77 -14.81
C ASP A 11 -3.19 13.69 -15.47
N VAL A 12 -3.72 12.98 -16.47
CA VAL A 12 -2.97 11.96 -17.22
C VAL A 12 -1.84 12.58 -18.04
N GLU A 13 -2.07 13.72 -18.69
CA GLU A 13 -1.04 14.45 -19.44
C GLU A 13 0.08 14.96 -18.52
N ALA A 14 -0.27 15.47 -17.34
CA ALA A 14 0.69 15.87 -16.32
C ALA A 14 1.51 14.66 -15.83
N PHE A 15 0.86 13.52 -15.63
CA PHE A 15 1.54 12.27 -15.28
C PHE A 15 2.53 11.83 -16.37
N TYR A 16 2.13 11.78 -17.63
CA TYR A 16 3.05 11.42 -18.73
C TYR A 16 4.21 12.42 -18.87
N SER A 17 3.95 13.72 -18.69
CA SER A 17 4.99 14.75 -18.68
C SER A 17 6.03 14.50 -17.58
N SER A 18 5.60 14.04 -16.40
CA SER A 18 6.50 13.67 -15.31
C SER A 18 7.35 12.42 -15.62
N LEU A 19 6.80 11.46 -16.39
CA LEU A 19 7.52 10.29 -16.85
C LEU A 19 8.58 10.67 -17.89
N GLU A 20 8.25 11.56 -18.83
CA GLU A 20 9.21 12.09 -19.81
C GLU A 20 10.34 12.86 -19.12
N ALA A 21 10.01 13.74 -18.16
CA ALA A 21 11.00 14.49 -17.38
C ALA A 21 11.94 13.58 -16.58
N SER A 22 11.45 12.43 -16.10
CA SER A 22 12.24 11.41 -15.41
C SER A 22 12.89 10.38 -16.34
N SER A 23 12.76 10.54 -17.66
CA SER A 23 13.25 9.59 -18.67
C SER A 23 12.72 8.17 -18.49
N THR A 24 11.53 8.01 -17.91
CA THR A 24 10.90 6.71 -17.69
C THR A 24 10.33 6.17 -19.01
N PRO A 25 10.73 4.96 -19.46
CA PRO A 25 10.20 4.37 -20.67
C PRO A 25 8.71 4.02 -20.54
N LYS A 26 7.94 4.17 -21.63
CA LYS A 26 6.49 3.88 -21.69
C LYS A 26 6.07 2.50 -21.14
N PRO A 27 6.84 1.40 -21.30
CA PRO A 27 6.48 0.12 -20.68
C PRO A 27 6.37 0.17 -19.15
N TYR A 28 7.02 1.14 -18.51
CA TYR A 28 7.02 1.33 -17.06
C TYR A 28 5.97 2.34 -16.57
N THR A 29 5.08 2.84 -17.43
CA THR A 29 4.00 3.78 -17.05
C THR A 29 3.17 3.28 -15.87
N HIS A 30 2.94 1.97 -15.77
CA HIS A 30 2.17 1.37 -14.67
C HIS A 30 3.04 0.75 -13.58
N CYS A 31 4.35 1.01 -13.59
CA CYS A 31 5.27 0.55 -12.56
C CYS A 31 5.14 1.41 -11.31
N VAL A 32 4.04 1.23 -10.57
CA VAL A 32 3.74 1.97 -9.33
C VAL A 32 4.51 1.45 -8.11
N GLY A 33 5.44 0.50 -8.28
CA GLY A 33 6.07 -0.21 -7.16
C GLY A 33 6.69 0.70 -6.10
N ASN A 34 7.38 1.76 -6.53
CA ASN A 34 8.04 2.71 -5.63
C ASN A 34 7.06 3.62 -4.88
N ASN A 35 5.89 3.88 -5.46
CA ASN A 35 4.87 4.80 -4.91
C ASN A 35 3.59 4.03 -4.50
N LEU A 36 3.68 2.71 -4.33
CA LEU A 36 2.51 1.84 -4.17
C LEU A 36 1.75 2.16 -2.89
N VAL A 37 2.48 2.51 -1.84
CA VAL A 37 1.92 2.85 -0.53
C VAL A 37 1.18 4.18 -0.61
N GLU A 38 1.81 5.19 -1.19
CA GLU A 38 1.26 6.52 -1.39
C GLU A 38 0.00 6.46 -2.26
N TYR A 39 0.06 5.73 -3.38
CA TYR A 39 -1.08 5.53 -4.28
C TYR A 39 -2.26 4.87 -3.57
N LYS A 40 -2.00 3.81 -2.80
CA LYS A 40 -3.04 3.09 -2.07
C LYS A 40 -3.62 3.91 -0.91
N ASN A 41 -2.79 4.65 -0.19
CA ASN A 41 -3.24 5.55 0.88
C ASN A 41 -4.08 6.70 0.33
N TRP A 42 -3.68 7.26 -0.82
CA TRP A 42 -4.48 8.25 -1.52
C TRP A 42 -5.86 7.69 -1.89
N LEU A 43 -5.92 6.49 -2.50
CA LEU A 43 -7.18 5.81 -2.82
C LEU A 43 -8.03 5.54 -1.57
N ALA A 44 -7.43 5.07 -0.48
CA ALA A 44 -8.13 4.84 0.77
C ALA A 44 -8.76 6.14 1.28
N GLY A 45 -8.02 7.25 1.27
CA GLY A 45 -8.54 8.56 1.65
C GLY A 45 -9.73 9.02 0.81
N GLN A 46 -9.72 8.77 -0.51
CA GLN A 46 -10.86 9.07 -1.39
C GLN A 46 -12.13 8.27 -1.03
N CYS A 47 -11.95 7.06 -0.49
CA CYS A 47 -13.04 6.17 -0.10
C CYS A 47 -13.42 6.28 1.38
N GLY A 48 -12.80 7.18 2.16
CA GLY A 48 -12.97 7.24 3.62
C GLY A 48 -12.39 6.02 4.37
N GLY A 49 -11.53 5.25 3.71
CA GLY A 49 -10.80 4.14 4.29
C GLY A 49 -9.60 4.59 5.13
N LEU A 50 -9.07 3.67 5.94
CA LEU A 50 -7.87 3.90 6.71
C LEU A 50 -6.62 3.78 5.83
N ALA A 51 -5.59 4.54 6.17
CA ALA A 51 -4.27 4.37 5.59
C ALA A 51 -3.69 3.00 5.96
N TYR A 52 -2.76 2.51 5.13
CA TYR A 52 -2.01 1.29 5.38
C TYR A 52 -1.29 1.34 6.73
N GLU A 53 -1.33 0.22 7.44
CA GLU A 53 -0.63 0.05 8.70
C GLU A 53 0.90 0.01 8.46
N GLU A 54 1.66 0.68 9.34
CA GLU A 54 3.12 0.77 9.20
C GLU A 54 3.82 -0.60 9.21
N TRP A 55 3.31 -1.54 10.02
CA TRP A 55 3.83 -2.91 10.06
C TRP A 55 3.68 -3.61 8.70
N ARG A 56 2.57 -3.35 7.99
CA ARG A 56 2.27 -3.95 6.69
C ARG A 56 3.19 -3.41 5.59
N ILE A 57 3.49 -2.12 5.64
CA ILE A 57 4.46 -1.49 4.74
C ILE A 57 5.85 -2.07 5.01
N SER A 58 6.22 -2.18 6.28
CA SER A 58 7.51 -2.73 6.72
C SER A 58 7.70 -4.19 6.30
N MET A 59 6.68 -5.03 6.44
CA MET A 59 6.72 -6.44 5.99
C MET A 59 6.90 -6.55 4.49
N CYS A 60 6.21 -5.71 3.71
CA CYS A 60 6.36 -5.67 2.26
C CYS A 60 7.81 -5.33 1.88
N CYS A 61 8.37 -4.26 2.46
CA CYS A 61 9.75 -3.87 2.21
C CYS A 61 10.77 -4.94 2.64
N ALA A 62 10.56 -5.58 3.80
CA ALA A 62 11.40 -6.68 4.27
C ALA A 62 11.37 -7.85 3.29
N ALA A 63 10.18 -8.30 2.88
CA ALA A 63 10.00 -9.38 1.91
C ALA A 63 10.66 -9.07 0.55
N PHE A 64 10.54 -7.84 0.05
CA PHE A 64 11.23 -7.42 -1.17
C PHE A 64 12.76 -7.48 -1.03
N LYS A 65 13.30 -7.00 0.10
CA LYS A 65 14.74 -7.05 0.38
C LYS A 65 15.22 -8.50 0.48
N SER A 66 14.55 -9.34 1.26
CA SER A 66 14.89 -10.76 1.42
C SER A 66 14.82 -11.53 0.11
N ARG A 67 13.82 -11.23 -0.75
CA ARG A 67 13.74 -11.83 -2.09
C ARG A 67 14.94 -11.48 -2.97
N VAL A 68 15.51 -10.29 -2.82
CA VAL A 68 16.69 -9.85 -3.57
C VAL A 68 17.97 -10.45 -2.98
N THR A 69 18.10 -10.51 -1.66
CA THR A 69 19.33 -10.98 -0.98
C THR A 69 19.41 -12.50 -0.88
N GLN A 70 18.29 -13.18 -0.69
CA GLN A 70 18.18 -14.62 -0.43
C GLN A 70 17.04 -15.24 -1.26
N PRO A 71 17.08 -15.17 -2.60
CA PRO A 71 15.95 -15.52 -3.48
C PRO A 71 15.45 -16.96 -3.33
N MET A 72 16.29 -17.88 -2.86
CA MET A 72 15.95 -19.30 -2.69
C MET A 72 15.35 -19.64 -1.34
N SER A 73 15.65 -18.86 -0.29
CA SER A 73 15.27 -19.18 1.09
C SER A 73 14.39 -18.13 1.76
N TYR A 74 14.19 -16.94 1.17
CA TYR A 74 13.43 -15.82 1.79
C TYR A 74 12.00 -16.16 2.22
N ARG A 75 11.42 -17.25 1.71
CA ARG A 75 10.08 -17.72 2.08
C ARG A 75 10.09 -18.55 3.36
N ASP A 76 11.22 -19.19 3.65
CA ASP A 76 11.39 -20.11 4.77
C ASP A 76 12.19 -19.43 5.90
N ASP A 77 13.20 -18.62 5.55
CA ASP A 77 14.11 -17.93 6.46
C ASP A 77 13.92 -16.40 6.40
N TRP A 78 13.53 -15.80 7.53
CA TRP A 78 13.23 -14.37 7.65
C TRP A 78 13.34 -13.89 9.10
N GLU A 79 13.79 -12.64 9.31
CA GLU A 79 14.11 -12.08 10.64
C GLU A 79 13.04 -11.10 11.16
N ASP A 80 11.97 -10.87 10.40
CA ASP A 80 10.93 -9.89 10.69
C ASP A 80 9.75 -10.43 11.52
N GLN A 81 10.02 -11.42 12.40
CA GLN A 81 9.03 -11.94 13.36
C GLN A 81 8.36 -10.86 14.22
N HIS A 82 9.07 -9.78 14.55
CA HIS A 82 8.50 -8.66 15.29
C HIS A 82 7.35 -7.96 14.53
N LEU A 83 7.41 -7.87 13.20
CA LEU A 83 6.34 -7.29 12.38
C LEU A 83 5.09 -8.19 12.36
N VAL A 84 5.28 -9.50 12.42
CA VAL A 84 4.19 -10.48 12.54
C VAL A 84 3.45 -10.30 13.85
N LEU A 85 4.19 -10.11 14.94
CA LEU A 85 3.61 -9.86 16.26
C LEU A 85 2.79 -8.55 16.25
N GLN A 86 3.32 -7.48 15.66
CA GLN A 86 2.59 -6.22 15.49
C GLN A 86 1.30 -6.40 14.69
N ALA A 87 1.33 -7.19 13.61
CA ALA A 87 0.15 -7.51 12.82
C ALA A 87 -0.90 -8.24 13.66
N HIS A 88 -0.49 -9.26 14.43
CA HIS A 88 -1.41 -10.00 15.30
C HIS A 88 -2.04 -9.13 16.38
N GLU A 89 -1.26 -8.27 17.03
CA GLU A 89 -1.77 -7.33 18.02
C GLU A 89 -2.83 -6.40 17.42
N ASP A 90 -2.61 -5.91 16.20
CA ASP A 90 -3.55 -5.05 15.50
C ASP A 90 -4.83 -5.81 15.11
N PHE A 91 -4.72 -7.04 14.60
CA PHE A 91 -5.89 -7.88 14.29
C PHE A 91 -6.75 -8.17 15.54
N ILE A 92 -6.12 -8.39 16.71
CA ILE A 92 -6.83 -8.57 17.98
C ILE A 92 -7.60 -7.29 18.36
N LYS A 93 -6.99 -6.11 18.17
CA LYS A 93 -7.66 -4.83 18.44
C LYS A 93 -8.87 -4.62 17.54
N GLN A 94 -8.72 -4.88 16.23
CA GLN A 94 -9.81 -4.73 15.26
C GLN A 94 -11.00 -5.64 15.59
N THR A 95 -10.75 -6.93 15.84
CA THR A 95 -11.80 -7.90 16.20
C THR A 95 -12.54 -7.54 17.49
N SER A 96 -11.83 -7.02 18.50
CA SER A 96 -12.43 -6.54 19.75
C SER A 96 -13.33 -5.31 19.54
N ASN A 97 -12.91 -4.37 18.68
CA ASN A 97 -13.70 -3.19 18.35
C ASN A 97 -14.98 -3.55 17.60
N GLU A 98 -14.91 -4.47 16.63
CA GLU A 98 -16.11 -4.95 15.93
C GLU A 98 -17.13 -5.62 16.86
N VAL A 99 -16.67 -6.38 17.85
CA VAL A 99 -17.56 -6.99 18.86
C VAL A 99 -18.23 -5.93 19.72
N ARG A 100 -17.50 -4.87 20.09
CA ARG A 100 -18.02 -3.75 20.88
C ARG A 100 -19.07 -2.96 20.10
N ASP A 101 -18.81 -2.59 18.86
CA ASP A 101 -19.72 -1.79 18.04
C ASP A 101 -21.05 -2.52 17.78
N ARG A 102 -21.00 -3.86 17.65
CA ARG A 102 -22.21 -4.71 17.57
C ARG A 102 -23.02 -4.73 18.87
N CYS A 103 -22.39 -4.67 20.05
CA CYS A 103 -23.10 -4.65 21.34
C CYS A 103 -23.72 -3.28 21.66
N VAL A 104 -23.09 -2.18 21.23
CA VAL A 104 -23.58 -0.81 21.50
C VAL A 104 -24.71 -0.40 20.54
N SER A 105 -24.86 -1.10 19.41
CA SER A 105 -25.93 -0.86 18.43
C SER A 105 -27.22 -1.65 18.70
N GLN A 106 -27.33 -2.34 19.85
CA GLN A 106 -28.53 -3.03 20.35
C GLN A 106 -29.12 -2.27 21.53
#